data_AF-A0A396H9W6-F1
#
_entry.id   AF-A0A396H9W6-F1
#
_cell.length_a   1.000
_cell.length_b   1.000
_cell.length_c   1.000
_cell.angle_alpha   90.00
_cell.angle_beta   90.00
_cell.angle_gamma   90.00
#
_symmetry.space_group_name_H-M   'P 1'
#
loop_
_entity.id
_entity.type
_entity.pdbx_description
1 polymer ?
#
loop_
_entity_poly.entity_id
_entity_poly.type
_entity_poly.pdbx_seq_one_letter_code
_entity_poly.pdbx_strand_id
1 'polypeptide(L)'
;MTKRYWNITFEEMMEAGVHFGHDTRKWNPRMTPFTNLTRTARFSSKACDLVFDAASLGKQFLIVGTKKKTADSVTQTAIRARCHYVNKKMARRYVNELVYYRNETS
;
A
#
# COMPACT_ATOMS: atom_id res chain seq x y z
N MET A 1 -11.04 -8.98 -21.91
CA MET A 1 -10.09 -8.59 -20.84
C MET A 1 -8.99 -9.63 -20.79
N THR A 2 -7.74 -9.23 -20.96
CA THR A 2 -6.58 -10.12 -20.85
C THR A 2 -6.41 -10.55 -19.39
N LYS A 3 -6.31 -11.87 -19.15
CA LYS A 3 -6.07 -12.40 -17.80
C LYS A 3 -4.63 -12.10 -17.41
N ARG A 4 -4.44 -11.32 -16.33
CA ARG A 4 -3.13 -10.99 -15.77
C ARG A 4 -2.83 -11.89 -14.59
N TYR A 5 -1.56 -12.18 -14.36
CA TYR A 5 -1.09 -13.00 -13.25
C TYR A 5 -0.14 -12.17 -12.40
N TRP A 6 -0.39 -12.15 -11.10
CA TRP A 6 0.43 -11.48 -10.10
C TRP A 6 1.15 -12.54 -9.26
N ASN A 7 2.43 -12.34 -8.96
CA ASN A 7 3.18 -13.23 -8.09
C ASN A 7 2.75 -13.00 -6.64
N ILE A 8 1.74 -13.77 -6.19
CA ILE A 8 1.22 -13.77 -4.82
C ILE A 8 1.03 -15.23 -4.44
N THR A 9 2.03 -15.81 -3.77
CA THR A 9 1.97 -17.21 -3.32
C THR A 9 1.62 -17.29 -1.83
N PHE A 10 1.10 -18.44 -1.41
CA PHE A 10 0.76 -18.64 0.00
C PHE A 10 2.03 -18.65 0.87
N GLU A 11 3.10 -19.24 0.35
CA GLU A 11 4.41 -19.36 0.97
C GLU A 11 5.02 -17.98 1.27
N GLU A 12 5.06 -17.09 0.27
CA GLU A 12 5.58 -15.72 0.42
C GLU A 12 4.77 -14.92 1.46
N MET A 13 3.44 -15.09 1.48
CA MET A 13 2.58 -14.39 2.44
C MET A 13 2.76 -14.89 3.88
N MET A 14 3.04 -16.19 4.04
CA MET A 14 3.36 -16.78 5.34
C MET A 14 4.70 -16.29 5.86
N GLU A 15 5.74 -16.31 5.03
CA GLU A 15 7.09 -15.85 5.36
C GLU A 15 7.11 -14.36 5.70
N ALA A 16 6.38 -13.54 4.93
CA ALA A 16 6.22 -12.10 5.20
C ALA A 16 5.36 -11.78 6.44
N GLY A 17 4.74 -12.77 7.08
CA GLY A 17 3.95 -12.59 8.30
C GLY A 17 2.63 -11.83 8.07
N VAL A 18 2.07 -11.85 6.86
CA VAL A 18 0.86 -11.07 6.50
C VAL A 18 -0.39 -11.56 7.22
N HIS A 19 -0.37 -12.79 7.74
CA HIS A 19 -1.46 -13.39 8.51
C HIS A 19 -1.57 -12.87 9.95
N PHE A 20 -0.56 -12.16 10.45
CA PHE A 20 -0.63 -11.59 11.79
C PHE A 20 -1.56 -10.37 11.82
N GLY A 21 -2.62 -10.48 12.61
CA GLY A 21 -3.58 -9.41 12.86
C GLY A 21 -3.20 -8.50 14.03
N HIS A 22 -4.10 -7.57 14.34
CA HIS A 22 -4.01 -6.78 15.57
C HIS A 22 -4.41 -7.59 16.81
N ASP A 23 -3.96 -7.13 17.98
CA ASP A 23 -4.45 -7.64 19.27
C ASP A 23 -5.98 -7.67 19.30
N THR A 24 -6.56 -8.77 19.80
CA THR A 24 -8.03 -8.97 19.89
C THR A 24 -8.74 -7.84 20.64
N ARG A 25 -8.09 -7.22 21.62
CA ARG A 25 -8.62 -6.05 22.37
C ARG A 25 -8.72 -4.76 21.55
N LYS A 26 -7.95 -4.64 20.47
CA LYS A 26 -7.90 -3.47 19.57
C LYS A 26 -8.57 -3.77 18.21
N TRP A 27 -9.18 -4.94 18.08
CA TRP A 27 -9.74 -5.42 16.83
C TRP A 27 -11.15 -4.87 16.60
N ASN A 28 -11.46 -4.52 15.35
CA ASN A 28 -12.78 -4.05 14.94
C ASN A 28 -13.61 -5.23 14.41
N PRO A 29 -14.79 -5.55 15.00
CA PRO A 29 -15.64 -6.66 14.55
C PRO A 29 -16.06 -6.62 13.08
N ARG A 30 -16.10 -5.44 12.46
CA ARG A 30 -16.40 -5.30 11.03
C ARG A 30 -15.34 -5.95 10.12
N MET A 31 -14.15 -6.22 10.65
CA MET A 31 -13.07 -6.87 9.91
C MET A 31 -13.13 -8.40 9.96
N THR A 32 -14.10 -9.01 10.66
CA THR A 32 -14.31 -10.48 10.69
C THR A 32 -14.25 -11.15 9.32
N PRO A 33 -14.83 -10.58 8.25
CA PRO A 33 -14.75 -11.20 6.94
C PRO A 33 -13.34 -11.21 6.32
N PHE A 34 -12.34 -10.53 6.87
CA PHE A 34 -11.02 -10.32 6.22
C PHE A 34 -9.85 -10.97 6.97
N THR A 35 -10.12 -11.88 7.91
CA THR A 35 -9.09 -12.52 8.75
C THR A 35 -8.35 -13.68 8.07
N ASN A 36 -8.70 -14.04 6.83
CA ASN A 36 -8.13 -15.19 6.11
C ASN A 36 -7.19 -14.74 4.96
N LEU A 37 -5.99 -15.33 4.90
CA LEU A 37 -4.98 -15.13 3.85
C LEU A 37 -5.52 -15.31 2.43
N THR A 38 -6.39 -16.30 2.18
CA THR A 38 -6.97 -16.52 0.85
C THR A 38 -7.75 -15.30 0.35
N ARG A 39 -8.44 -14.60 1.27
CA ARG A 39 -9.13 -13.36 0.94
C ARG A 39 -8.14 -12.23 0.69
N THR A 40 -7.10 -12.10 1.52
CA THR A 40 -6.02 -11.14 1.30
C THR A 40 -5.39 -11.32 -0.08
N ALA A 41 -5.03 -12.55 -0.47
CA ALA A 41 -4.46 -12.84 -1.79
C ALA A 41 -5.40 -12.40 -2.94
N ARG A 42 -6.69 -12.73 -2.83
CA ARG A 42 -7.71 -12.33 -3.83
C ARG A 42 -7.85 -10.82 -3.93
N PHE A 43 -7.91 -10.10 -2.80
CA PHE A 43 -8.05 -8.64 -2.81
C PHE A 43 -6.76 -7.96 -3.28
N SER A 44 -5.58 -8.48 -2.94
CA SER A 44 -4.31 -7.99 -3.45
C SER A 44 -4.22 -8.12 -4.97
N SER A 45 -4.60 -9.26 -5.55
CA SER A 45 -4.64 -9.41 -7.01
C SER A 45 -5.58 -8.39 -7.68
N LYS A 46 -6.77 -8.16 -7.11
CA LYS A 46 -7.70 -7.14 -7.65
C LYS A 46 -7.12 -5.72 -7.54
N ALA A 47 -6.43 -5.41 -6.45
CA ALA A 47 -5.79 -4.11 -6.28
C ALA A 47 -4.67 -3.92 -7.33
N CYS A 48 -3.88 -4.95 -7.59
CA CYS A 48 -2.85 -4.91 -8.64
C CYS A 48 -3.45 -4.69 -10.03
N ASP A 49 -4.57 -5.34 -10.36
CA ASP A 49 -5.27 -5.11 -11.64
C ASP A 49 -5.68 -3.63 -11.81
N LEU A 50 -6.29 -3.03 -10.77
CA LEU A 50 -6.70 -1.63 -10.79
C LEU A 50 -5.53 -0.66 -10.90
N VAL A 51 -4.45 -0.92 -10.15
CA VAL A 51 -3.23 -0.10 -10.19
C VAL A 51 -2.58 -0.20 -11.57
N PHE A 52 -2.53 -1.39 -12.16
CA PHE A 52 -1.98 -1.60 -13.49
C PHE A 52 -2.78 -0.85 -14.56
N ASP A 53 -4.11 -0.95 -14.52
CA ASP A 53 -4.97 -0.26 -15.48
C ASP A 53 -4.83 1.26 -15.32
N ALA A 54 -4.78 1.77 -14.08
CA ALA A 54 -4.55 3.19 -13.82
C ALA A 54 -3.17 3.67 -14.30
N ALA A 55 -2.11 2.88 -14.08
CA ALA A 55 -0.76 3.21 -14.50
C ALA A 55 -0.62 3.18 -16.03
N SER A 56 -1.28 2.23 -16.69
CA SER A 56 -1.32 2.14 -18.17
C SER A 56 -1.98 3.37 -18.80
N LEU A 57 -2.86 4.06 -18.07
CA LEU A 57 -3.48 5.32 -18.46
C LEU A 57 -2.66 6.57 -18.06
N GLY A 58 -1.44 6.39 -17.53
CA GLY A 58 -0.56 7.50 -17.14
C GLY A 58 -1.01 8.26 -15.87
N LYS A 59 -1.89 7.67 -15.05
CA LYS A 59 -2.34 8.29 -13.80
C LYS A 59 -1.21 8.40 -12.79
N GLN A 60 -1.27 9.43 -11.95
CA GLN A 60 -0.30 9.68 -10.88
C GLN A 60 -0.68 8.93 -9.60
N PHE A 61 0.32 8.49 -8.84
CA PHE A 61 0.13 7.76 -7.59
C PHE A 61 0.80 8.46 -6.41
N LEU A 62 0.17 8.35 -5.24
CA LEU A 62 0.68 8.83 -3.97
C LEU A 62 0.79 7.66 -2.98
N ILE A 63 2.00 7.39 -2.48
CA ILE A 63 2.26 6.35 -1.48
C ILE A 63 2.36 7.00 -0.10
N VAL A 64 1.49 6.60 0.82
CA VAL A 64 1.43 7.21 2.16
C VAL A 64 1.76 6.17 3.23
N GLY A 65 2.72 6.48 4.10
CA GLY A 65 2.97 5.69 5.31
C GLY A 65 3.74 6.50 6.35
N THR A 66 3.02 6.97 7.36
CA THR A 66 3.50 7.94 8.36
C THR A 66 4.06 7.31 9.63
N LYS A 67 4.08 5.97 9.73
CA LYS A 67 4.68 5.28 10.88
C LYS A 67 6.20 5.29 10.73
N LYS A 68 6.91 5.49 11.85
CA LYS A 68 8.39 5.51 11.86
C LYS A 68 9.01 4.25 11.24
N LYS A 69 8.44 3.07 11.52
CA LYS A 69 8.91 1.78 10.98
C LYS A 69 8.67 1.60 9.47
N THR A 70 7.79 2.39 8.85
CA THR A 70 7.42 2.26 7.43
C THR A 70 7.99 3.38 6.56
N ALA A 71 8.55 4.43 7.18
CA ALA A 71 8.92 5.66 6.48
C ALA A 71 9.96 5.43 5.37
N ASP A 72 10.98 4.61 5.65
CA ASP A 72 12.06 4.33 4.70
C ASP A 72 11.57 3.46 3.53
N SER A 73 10.76 2.43 3.85
CA SER A 73 10.17 1.54 2.85
C SER A 73 9.26 2.30 1.87
N VAL A 74 8.48 3.26 2.38
CA VAL A 74 7.62 4.13 1.54
C VAL A 74 8.47 4.98 0.60
N THR A 75 9.50 5.66 1.12
CA THR A 75 10.41 6.48 0.30
C THR A 75 11.06 5.65 -0.80
N GLN A 76 11.66 4.51 -0.43
CA GLN A 76 12.37 3.65 -1.38
C GLN A 76 11.45 3.11 -2.48
N THR A 77 10.23 2.70 -2.11
CA THR A 77 9.24 2.19 -3.07
C THR A 77 8.79 3.29 -4.02
N ALA A 78 8.51 4.48 -3.51
CA ALA A 78 8.09 5.62 -4.33
C ALA A 78 9.16 6.09 -5.31
N ILE A 79 10.44 6.13 -4.88
CA ILE A 79 11.57 6.44 -5.76
C ILE A 79 11.69 5.40 -6.87
N ARG A 80 11.65 4.10 -6.52
CA ARG A 80 11.71 3.00 -7.51
C ARG A 80 10.55 3.07 -8.51
N ALA A 81 9.35 3.39 -8.03
CA ALA A 81 8.15 3.49 -8.85
C ALA A 81 7.98 4.85 -9.53
N ARG A 82 8.87 5.83 -9.29
CA ARG A 82 8.77 7.22 -9.76
C ARG A 82 7.42 7.88 -9.42
N CYS A 83 6.93 7.63 -8.21
CA CYS A 83 5.64 8.13 -7.71
C CYS A 83 5.84 9.13 -6.55
N HIS A 84 4.79 9.88 -6.21
CA HIS A 84 4.81 10.77 -5.04
C HIS A 84 4.69 9.98 -3.73
N TYR A 85 5.20 10.54 -2.62
CA TYR A 85 5.04 9.91 -1.31
C TYR A 85 4.92 10.88 -0.13
N VAL A 86 4.36 10.36 0.96
CA VAL A 86 4.28 11.00 2.28
C VAL A 86 4.72 10.01 3.34
N ASN A 87 5.79 10.33 4.06
CA ASN A 87 6.32 9.49 5.15
C ASN A 87 6.47 10.22 6.50
N LYS A 88 6.32 11.55 6.52
CA LYS A 88 6.34 12.35 7.74
C LYS A 88 4.93 12.47 8.34
N LYS A 89 4.86 12.62 9.67
CA LYS A 89 3.60 12.82 10.37
C LYS A 89 2.94 14.12 9.88
N MET A 90 1.78 13.98 9.27
CA MET A 90 0.93 15.11 8.86
C MET A 90 0.37 15.80 10.11
N ALA A 91 0.55 17.11 10.23
CA ALA A 91 -0.15 17.88 11.24
C ALA A 91 -1.64 17.95 10.85
N ARG A 92 -2.53 17.78 11.83
CA ARG A 92 -4.00 17.64 11.67
C ARG A 92 -4.67 18.80 10.90
N ARG A 93 -3.97 19.91 10.71
CA ARG A 93 -4.43 21.15 10.06
C ARG A 93 -4.23 21.16 8.53
N TYR A 94 -3.50 20.21 7.94
CA TYR A 94 -3.11 20.24 6.52
C TYR A 94 -3.79 19.17 5.65
N VAL A 95 -4.99 18.70 6.02
CA VAL A 95 -5.70 17.69 5.22
C VAL A 95 -6.09 18.23 3.82
N ASN A 96 -6.11 19.55 3.65
CA ASN A 96 -6.43 20.21 2.38
C ASN A 96 -5.21 20.68 1.56
N GLU A 97 -4.00 20.62 2.11
CA GLU A 97 -2.78 21.08 1.44
C GLU A 97 -1.71 19.98 1.52
N LEU A 98 -1.80 19.03 0.60
CA LEU A 98 -0.69 18.11 0.36
C LEU A 98 0.43 18.89 -0.32
N VAL A 99 1.37 19.39 0.47
CA VAL A 99 2.65 19.93 -0.03
C VAL A 99 3.43 18.77 -0.63
N TYR A 100 3.51 18.77 -1.96
CA TYR A 100 4.33 17.86 -2.75
C TYR A 100 5.80 18.05 -2.37
N TYR A 101 6.41 17.04 -1.72
CA TYR A 101 7.85 16.91 -1.77
C TYR A 101 8.24 16.41 -3.16
N ARG A 102 8.50 17.34 -4.07
CA ARG A 102 9.24 17.06 -5.31
C ARG A 102 10.70 16.90 -4.89
N ASN A 103 11.28 15.73 -5.12
CA ASN A 103 12.74 15.62 -5.12
C ASN A 103 13.22 16.34 -6.38
N GLU A 104 13.52 17.63 -6.24
CA GLU A 104 14.43 18.33 -7.11
C GLU A 104 15.85 17.86 -6.77
N THR A 105 16.28 16.81 -7.46
CA THR A 105 17.70 16.59 -7.69
C THR A 105 17.86 16.30 -9.17
N SER A 106 18.49 17.27 -9.82
CA SER A 106 19.01 17.24 -11.18
C SER A 106 19.93 16.06 -11.44
#